data_AF-A0A8X8WZW4-F1
#
_entry.id   AF-A0A8X8WZW4-F1
#
_cell.length_a   1.000
_cell.length_b   1.000
_cell.length_c   1.000
_cell.angle_alpha   90.00
_cell.angle_beta   90.00
_cell.angle_gamma   90.00
#
_symmetry.space_group_name_H-M   'P 1'
#
loop_
_entity.id
_entity.type
_entity.pdbx_description
1 polymer ?
#
loop_
_entity_poly.entity_id
_entity_poly.type
_entity_poly.pdbx_seq_one_letter_code
_entity_poly.pdbx_strand_id
1 'polypeptide(L)'
;MITGLGYENVNNVLEYRLEEGRRGETEAADDRLDCTSFRVVAATDDQVEVSFTKTWHHFLDGEVLLNIDKRYIVLRGSSGFYSYAILKHRAGWPDLNIGEARIVFKLRQDMLHYMVISDDKQRFMPTSMDRKGCYNLDYKEAVLLTNSSNPLLRGEIFFSAHYAGGDFGVRLRNGERWKKVFGLVFMYLNSDSTNNPNAIWADAKSQAAQETKKWPYDFPLSPDFPHSNQRGAISGRLFVNDGAITLVNSTYLGLAQPGDVGSWQENTKGYQFWTQSDERGNFSIKGVRAGTYNLYAWVPGVIGDYKHHANITIRPGSQVVM
;
A
#
# COMPACT_ATOMS: atom_id res chain seq x y z
N MET A 1 19.12 -1.01 -0.20
CA MET A 1 18.24 -0.62 -1.32
C MET A 1 18.35 -1.70 -2.39
N ILE A 2 17.28 -2.02 -3.12
CA ILE A 2 17.33 -3.00 -4.22
C ILE A 2 17.90 -2.30 -5.46
N THR A 3 19.07 -2.75 -5.92
CA THR A 3 19.79 -2.20 -7.10
C THR A 3 19.60 -3.04 -8.36
N GLY A 4 19.15 -4.28 -8.20
CA GLY A 4 18.83 -5.18 -9.29
C GLY A 4 17.87 -6.28 -8.88
N LEU A 5 17.12 -6.77 -9.86
CA LEU A 5 16.16 -7.86 -9.71
C LEU A 5 16.22 -8.73 -10.96
N GLY A 6 16.84 -9.90 -10.85
CA GLY A 6 16.95 -10.87 -11.93
C GLY A 6 15.74 -11.81 -11.97
N TYR A 7 15.31 -12.19 -13.17
CA TYR A 7 14.21 -13.12 -13.39
C TYR A 7 14.42 -13.92 -14.67
N GLU A 8 14.38 -15.25 -14.57
CA GLU A 8 14.72 -16.18 -15.66
C GLU A 8 16.03 -15.78 -16.38
N ASN A 9 15.97 -15.49 -17.67
CA ASN A 9 17.11 -15.09 -18.49
C ASN A 9 17.37 -13.57 -18.48
N VAL A 10 16.59 -12.80 -17.72
CA VAL A 10 16.75 -11.35 -17.58
C VAL A 10 17.55 -11.03 -16.33
N ASN A 11 18.81 -10.61 -16.51
CA ASN A 11 19.72 -10.30 -15.41
C ASN A 11 19.20 -9.19 -14.48
N ASN A 12 18.51 -8.19 -15.02
CA ASN A 12 17.93 -7.11 -14.24
C ASN A 12 16.69 -6.53 -14.95
N VAL A 13 15.54 -6.56 -14.29
CA VAL A 13 14.28 -5.97 -14.79
C VAL A 13 14.15 -4.48 -14.44
N LEU A 14 15.05 -3.95 -13.59
CA LEU A 14 15.09 -2.54 -13.23
C LEU A 14 15.85 -1.70 -14.27
N GLU A 15 15.46 -0.43 -14.41
CA GLU A 15 15.96 0.50 -15.43
C GLU A 15 17.47 0.73 -15.31
N TYR A 16 18.22 0.09 -16.21
CA TYR A 16 19.69 0.06 -16.17
C TYR A 16 20.32 1.41 -16.50
N ARG A 17 19.61 2.30 -17.22
CA ARG A 17 20.08 3.65 -17.55
C ARG A 17 20.10 4.59 -16.35
N LEU A 18 19.47 4.20 -15.24
CA LEU A 18 19.56 4.94 -13.98
C LEU A 18 20.74 4.43 -13.16
N GLU A 19 21.35 5.33 -12.39
CA GLU A 19 22.28 5.01 -11.31
C GLU A 19 21.66 3.95 -10.39
N GLU A 20 22.48 3.05 -9.84
CA GLU A 20 22.00 1.89 -9.09
C GLU A 20 21.09 2.27 -7.91
N GLY A 21 21.47 3.32 -7.18
CA GLY A 21 20.69 3.88 -6.08
C GLY A 21 19.41 4.60 -6.52
N ARG A 22 19.10 4.66 -7.82
CA ARG A 22 17.90 5.30 -8.35
C ARG A 22 16.90 4.34 -8.97
N ARG A 23 17.18 3.03 -8.92
CA ARG A 23 16.38 1.97 -9.56
C ARG A 23 15.22 1.49 -8.68
N GLY A 24 15.48 1.22 -7.41
CA GLY A 24 14.46 0.89 -6.41
C GLY A 24 14.51 1.89 -5.26
N GLU A 25 13.49 2.71 -5.06
CA GLU A 25 13.50 3.79 -4.07
C GLU A 25 12.41 3.58 -3.01
N THR A 26 12.63 4.13 -1.81
CA THR A 26 11.57 4.30 -0.82
C THR A 26 11.69 5.69 -0.27
N GLU A 27 10.59 6.41 -0.25
CA GLU A 27 10.57 7.84 0.07
C GLU A 27 9.45 8.11 1.07
N ALA A 28 9.68 9.02 1.99
CA ALA A 28 8.64 9.57 2.86
C ALA A 28 8.98 11.01 3.23
N ALA A 29 7.95 11.87 3.30
CA ALA A 29 8.13 13.30 3.54
C ALA A 29 9.09 13.98 2.54
N ASP A 30 8.96 13.65 1.24
CA ASP A 30 9.79 14.14 0.13
C ASP A 30 11.30 13.79 0.19
N ASP A 31 11.68 12.94 1.16
CA ASP A 31 13.06 12.51 1.35
C ASP A 31 13.27 11.03 1.00
N ARG A 32 14.44 10.76 0.41
CA ARG A 32 14.92 9.40 0.21
C ARG A 32 15.28 8.75 1.54
N LEU A 33 14.68 7.59 1.80
CA LEU A 33 14.89 6.84 3.02
C LEU A 33 16.14 5.95 2.93
N ASP A 34 17.26 6.52 2.52
CA ASP A 34 18.52 5.78 2.37
C ASP A 34 19.00 5.25 3.73
N CYS A 35 19.15 3.94 3.83
CA CYS A 35 19.47 3.25 5.09
C CYS A 35 20.98 3.11 5.26
N THR A 36 21.45 3.23 6.50
CA THR A 36 22.89 3.24 6.85
C THR A 36 23.40 1.92 7.42
N SER A 37 22.50 0.98 7.73
CA SER A 37 22.88 -0.34 8.25
C SER A 37 22.11 -1.46 7.57
N PHE A 38 22.73 -2.62 7.48
CA PHE A 38 22.18 -3.85 6.90
C PHE A 38 22.35 -5.01 7.89
N ARG A 39 21.34 -5.88 7.97
CA ARG A 39 21.48 -7.19 8.62
C ARG A 39 20.67 -8.27 7.91
N VAL A 40 21.15 -9.49 7.98
CA VAL A 40 20.35 -10.70 7.69
C VAL A 40 19.58 -11.05 8.96
N VAL A 41 18.25 -11.13 8.84
CA VAL A 41 17.33 -11.43 9.95
C VAL A 41 17.10 -12.93 10.02
N ALA A 42 16.92 -13.56 8.86
CA ALA A 42 16.89 -15.00 8.71
C ALA A 42 17.49 -15.39 7.36
N ALA A 43 18.15 -16.54 7.34
CA ALA A 43 18.61 -17.23 6.14
C ALA A 43 18.47 -18.74 6.41
N THR A 44 17.30 -19.26 6.09
CA THR A 44 16.96 -20.69 6.17
C THR A 44 16.77 -21.24 4.77
N ASP A 45 16.54 -22.55 4.69
CA ASP A 45 16.17 -23.19 3.42
C ASP A 45 14.92 -22.56 2.80
N ASP A 46 13.93 -22.20 3.62
CA ASP A 46 12.62 -21.75 3.14
C ASP A 46 12.47 -20.23 3.07
N GLN A 47 13.32 -19.46 3.77
CA GLN A 47 13.16 -18.02 3.91
C GLN A 47 14.49 -17.29 4.05
N VAL A 48 14.63 -16.20 3.31
CA VAL A 48 15.61 -15.14 3.58
C VAL A 48 14.86 -13.87 3.94
N GLU A 49 15.12 -13.30 5.11
CA GLU A 49 14.66 -11.96 5.48
C GLU A 49 15.87 -11.06 5.75
N VAL A 50 15.89 -9.90 5.13
CA VAL A 50 16.92 -8.87 5.33
C VAL A 50 16.32 -7.56 5.81
N SER A 51 17.10 -6.82 6.58
CA SER A 51 16.71 -5.54 7.18
C SER A 51 17.72 -4.47 6.83
N PHE A 52 17.22 -3.33 6.34
CA PHE A 52 17.97 -2.12 6.11
C PHE A 52 17.43 -1.04 7.04
N THR A 53 18.27 -0.49 7.92
CA THR A 53 17.83 0.45 8.94
C THR A 53 18.50 1.81 8.84
N LYS A 54 17.77 2.85 9.22
CA LYS A 54 18.29 4.19 9.53
C LYS A 54 17.80 4.59 10.92
N THR A 55 18.68 5.13 11.74
CA THR A 55 18.29 5.81 12.99
C THR A 55 18.56 7.28 12.80
N TRP A 56 17.57 8.11 13.08
CA TRP A 56 17.76 9.55 13.06
C TRP A 56 18.59 10.00 14.27
N HIS A 57 19.50 10.95 14.04
CA HIS A 57 20.35 11.55 15.06
C HIS A 57 20.17 13.07 15.06
N HIS A 58 20.01 13.67 16.24
CA HIS A 58 19.71 15.11 16.45
C HIS A 58 20.69 16.09 15.77
N PHE A 59 21.88 15.65 15.40
CA PHE A 59 22.94 16.50 14.84
C PHE A 59 23.04 16.45 13.30
N LEU A 60 22.18 15.67 12.64
CA LEU A 60 22.17 15.53 11.19
C LEU A 60 21.05 16.42 10.62
N ASP A 61 21.42 17.62 10.17
CA ASP A 61 20.51 18.52 9.45
C ASP A 61 20.06 17.89 8.12
N GLY A 62 18.78 18.07 7.78
CA GLY A 62 18.21 17.62 6.51
C GLY A 62 17.84 16.13 6.43
N GLU A 63 17.86 15.39 7.56
CA GLU A 63 17.36 14.02 7.58
C GLU A 63 15.92 13.91 8.09
N VAL A 64 15.14 13.00 7.49
CA VAL A 64 13.82 12.62 8.01
C VAL A 64 13.91 12.24 9.48
N LEU A 65 13.03 12.85 10.29
CA LEU A 65 12.89 12.65 11.74
C LEU A 65 12.29 11.28 12.09
N LEU A 66 12.78 10.18 11.50
CA LEU A 66 12.27 8.83 11.68
C LEU A 66 13.40 7.82 11.85
N ASN A 67 13.15 6.86 12.75
CA ASN A 67 13.78 5.55 12.65
C ASN A 67 13.04 4.73 11.59
N ILE A 68 13.83 4.12 10.70
CA ILE A 68 13.33 3.40 9.54
C ILE A 68 13.90 1.99 9.59
N ASP A 69 13.06 0.99 9.38
CA ASP A 69 13.46 -0.40 9.16
C ASP A 69 12.73 -0.94 7.93
N LYS A 70 13.45 -1.03 6.82
CA LYS A 70 12.96 -1.61 5.56
C LYS A 70 13.32 -3.08 5.52
N ARG A 71 12.35 -3.90 5.16
CA ARG A 71 12.45 -5.35 5.21
C ARG A 71 12.10 -5.93 3.85
N TYR A 72 12.90 -6.91 3.43
CA TYR A 72 12.66 -7.69 2.23
C TYR A 72 12.69 -9.17 2.59
N ILE A 73 11.72 -9.92 2.10
CA ILE A 73 11.59 -11.35 2.37
C ILE A 73 11.49 -12.10 1.04
N VAL A 74 12.32 -13.11 0.87
CA VAL A 74 12.26 -14.07 -0.23
C VAL A 74 11.90 -15.43 0.36
N LEU A 75 10.96 -16.13 -0.25
CA LEU A 75 10.51 -17.46 0.18
C LEU A 75 10.84 -18.50 -0.89
N ARG A 76 11.23 -19.71 -0.47
CA ARG A 76 11.44 -20.84 -1.39
C ARG A 76 10.17 -21.11 -2.19
N GLY A 77 10.33 -21.36 -3.48
CA GLY A 77 9.23 -21.66 -4.39
C GLY A 77 8.32 -20.48 -4.73
N SER A 78 8.65 -19.26 -4.30
CA SER A 78 7.90 -18.06 -4.67
C SER A 78 8.62 -17.29 -5.78
N SER A 79 7.89 -16.92 -6.83
CA SER A 79 8.42 -16.13 -7.95
C SER A 79 8.34 -14.63 -7.66
N GLY A 80 9.09 -14.18 -6.65
CA GLY A 80 9.01 -12.79 -6.21
C GLY A 80 9.58 -12.57 -4.82
N PHE A 81 9.32 -11.37 -4.29
CA PHE A 81 9.73 -11.01 -2.93
C PHE A 81 8.67 -10.14 -2.26
N TYR A 82 8.61 -10.22 -0.94
CA TYR A 82 7.78 -9.37 -0.12
C TYR A 82 8.59 -8.21 0.43
N SER A 83 7.95 -7.05 0.59
CA SER A 83 8.57 -5.87 1.18
C SER A 83 7.64 -5.19 2.17
N TYR A 84 8.21 -4.65 3.24
CA TYR A 84 7.49 -3.82 4.20
C TYR A 84 8.47 -2.85 4.88
N ALA A 85 7.92 -1.78 5.46
CA ALA A 85 8.70 -0.79 6.17
C ALA A 85 8.08 -0.48 7.53
N ILE A 86 8.92 -0.29 8.54
CA ILE A 86 8.54 0.15 9.87
C ILE A 86 9.07 1.57 10.04
N LEU A 87 8.16 2.53 10.16
CA LEU A 87 8.49 3.93 10.42
C LEU A 87 8.21 4.22 11.89
N LYS A 88 9.17 4.84 12.59
CA LYS A 88 9.09 5.13 14.02
C LYS A 88 9.57 6.54 14.34
N HIS A 89 8.68 7.33 14.92
CA HIS A 89 8.96 8.62 15.54
C HIS A 89 9.01 8.45 17.07
N ARG A 90 10.08 8.92 17.73
CA ARG A 90 10.21 8.77 19.19
C ARG A 90 9.53 9.90 19.95
N ALA A 91 9.19 9.63 21.20
CA ALA A 91 8.66 10.66 22.09
C ALA A 91 9.68 11.79 22.25
N GLY A 92 9.22 13.05 22.22
CA GLY A 92 10.04 14.24 22.37
C GLY A 92 10.82 14.67 21.11
N TRP A 93 10.66 13.97 19.99
CA TRP A 93 11.25 14.41 18.72
C TRP A 93 10.48 15.58 18.09
N PRO A 94 11.12 16.42 17.25
CA PRO A 94 10.47 17.58 16.64
C PRO A 94 9.24 17.22 15.80
N ASP A 95 8.41 18.21 15.51
CA ASP A 95 7.22 18.03 14.68
C ASP A 95 7.59 17.49 13.28
N LEU A 96 6.79 16.55 12.78
CA LEU A 96 7.01 15.89 11.50
C LEU A 96 5.71 15.85 10.68
N ASN A 97 5.83 16.14 9.39
CA ASN A 97 4.78 15.94 8.39
C ASN A 97 5.21 14.87 7.40
N ILE A 98 4.38 13.86 7.19
CA ILE A 98 4.57 12.84 6.16
C ILE A 98 3.38 12.92 5.22
N GLY A 99 3.55 13.61 4.09
CA GLY A 99 2.50 13.72 3.06
C GLY A 99 2.35 12.43 2.24
N GLU A 100 3.47 11.79 1.94
CA GLU A 100 3.51 10.50 1.24
C GLU A 100 4.52 9.55 1.86
N ALA A 101 4.29 8.25 1.68
CA ALA A 101 5.26 7.19 1.93
C ALA A 101 5.12 6.16 0.79
N ARG A 102 6.15 6.01 -0.03
CA ARG A 102 6.10 5.20 -1.26
C ARG A 102 7.27 4.23 -1.37
N ILE A 103 7.01 3.08 -1.99
CA ILE A 103 8.04 2.19 -2.53
C ILE A 103 7.92 2.23 -4.05
N VAL A 104 9.04 2.44 -4.72
CA VAL A 104 9.08 2.67 -6.18
C VAL A 104 10.11 1.75 -6.79
N PHE A 105 9.70 0.99 -7.81
CA PHE A 105 10.61 0.20 -8.64
C PHE A 105 10.53 0.73 -10.06
N LYS A 106 11.62 1.30 -10.55
CA LYS A 106 11.69 1.82 -11.91
C LYS A 106 12.09 0.69 -12.83
N LEU A 107 11.10 0.19 -13.56
CA LEU A 107 11.22 -0.93 -14.49
C LEU A 107 11.88 -0.49 -15.80
N ARG A 108 12.53 -1.43 -16.48
CA ARG A 108 13.12 -1.25 -17.81
C ARG A 108 12.08 -0.79 -18.83
N GLN A 109 12.19 0.45 -19.32
CA GLN A 109 11.22 1.00 -20.27
C GLN A 109 11.31 0.37 -21.66
N ASP A 110 12.43 -0.27 -22.01
CA ASP A 110 12.61 -1.00 -23.27
C ASP A 110 11.93 -2.39 -23.28
N MET A 111 11.51 -2.88 -22.12
CA MET A 111 10.91 -4.21 -21.94
C MET A 111 9.49 -4.12 -21.38
N LEU A 112 9.26 -3.30 -20.37
CA LEU A 112 8.05 -3.25 -19.57
C LEU A 112 7.31 -1.93 -19.79
N HIS A 113 6.51 -1.87 -20.86
CA HIS A 113 5.79 -0.66 -21.30
C HIS A 113 4.27 -0.88 -21.49
N TYR A 114 3.77 -2.07 -21.14
CA TYR A 114 2.33 -2.39 -21.12
C TYR A 114 1.86 -2.53 -19.69
N MET A 115 0.76 -1.86 -19.33
CA MET A 115 0.17 -1.87 -17.99
C MET A 115 -1.24 -2.42 -18.04
N VAL A 116 -1.52 -3.33 -17.11
CA VAL A 116 -2.83 -3.93 -16.89
C VAL A 116 -3.24 -3.64 -15.45
N ILE A 117 -4.39 -2.99 -15.27
CA ILE A 117 -4.97 -2.68 -13.95
C ILE A 117 -6.20 -3.57 -13.71
N SER A 118 -7.02 -3.75 -14.74
CA SER A 118 -8.22 -4.60 -14.74
C SER A 118 -8.49 -5.12 -16.14
N ASP A 119 -9.43 -6.07 -16.29
CA ASP A 119 -9.77 -6.67 -17.58
C ASP A 119 -10.12 -5.61 -18.65
N ASP A 120 -10.72 -4.49 -18.24
CA ASP A 120 -11.12 -3.35 -19.07
C ASP A 120 -10.12 -2.18 -19.09
N LYS A 121 -9.04 -2.21 -18.30
CA LYS A 121 -8.04 -1.14 -18.20
C LYS A 121 -6.64 -1.68 -18.46
N GLN A 122 -6.33 -1.81 -19.75
CA GLN A 122 -5.06 -2.33 -20.24
C GLN A 122 -4.54 -1.44 -21.37
N ARG A 123 -3.36 -0.85 -21.19
CA ARG A 123 -2.81 0.13 -22.15
C ARG A 123 -1.29 0.13 -22.16
N PHE A 124 -0.73 0.59 -23.27
CA PHE A 124 0.66 1.01 -23.30
C PHE A 124 0.84 2.25 -22.43
N MET A 125 1.87 2.25 -21.59
CA MET A 125 2.23 3.38 -20.77
C MET A 125 3.00 4.42 -21.59
N PRO A 126 2.68 5.72 -21.46
CA PRO A 126 3.52 6.77 -22.00
C PRO A 126 4.94 6.69 -21.40
N THR A 127 5.95 6.86 -22.25
CA THR A 127 7.34 6.95 -21.82
C THR A 127 7.64 8.33 -21.25
N SER A 128 8.77 8.45 -20.55
CA SER A 128 9.27 9.76 -20.11
C SER A 128 9.56 10.72 -21.28
N MET A 129 9.87 10.18 -22.47
CA MET A 129 10.06 10.95 -23.69
C MET A 129 8.74 11.44 -24.29
N ASP A 130 7.66 10.66 -24.20
CA ASP A 130 6.34 11.10 -24.67
C ASP A 130 5.84 12.30 -23.88
N ARG A 131 6.24 12.45 -22.59
CA ARG A 131 5.99 13.66 -21.80
C ARG A 131 6.78 14.89 -22.25
N LYS A 132 7.90 14.74 -22.97
CA LYS A 132 8.69 15.87 -23.44
C LYS A 132 8.00 16.50 -24.64
N GLY A 133 7.63 17.78 -24.53
CA GLY A 133 6.91 18.50 -25.60
C GLY A 133 5.38 18.30 -25.57
N CYS A 134 4.83 17.81 -24.46
CA CYS A 134 3.40 17.82 -24.21
C CYS A 134 2.88 19.24 -24.00
N TYR A 135 1.57 19.42 -24.20
CA TYR A 135 0.87 20.66 -23.86
C TYR A 135 0.32 20.56 -22.44
N ASN A 136 0.72 21.46 -21.55
CA ASN A 136 0.14 21.53 -20.21
C ASN A 136 -1.32 22.00 -20.33
N LEU A 137 -2.23 21.29 -19.67
CA LEU A 137 -3.62 21.71 -19.55
C LEU A 137 -3.77 22.67 -18.35
N ASP A 138 -4.99 23.14 -18.11
CA ASP A 138 -5.28 24.10 -17.02
C ASP A 138 -4.89 23.58 -15.62
N TYR A 139 -4.84 22.26 -15.44
CA TYR A 139 -4.33 21.62 -14.23
C TYR A 139 -2.85 21.25 -14.41
N LYS A 140 -1.98 21.68 -13.48
CA LYS A 140 -0.53 21.43 -13.55
C LYS A 140 -0.15 19.94 -13.55
N GLU A 141 -1.04 19.08 -13.04
CA GLU A 141 -0.93 17.63 -13.02
C GLU A 141 -1.30 16.95 -14.35
N ALA A 142 -1.88 17.70 -15.30
CA ALA A 142 -2.46 17.18 -16.53
C ALA A 142 -1.71 17.70 -17.76
N VAL A 143 -1.32 16.78 -18.64
CA VAL A 143 -0.69 17.12 -19.92
C VAL A 143 -1.34 16.37 -21.08
N LEU A 144 -1.48 17.04 -22.22
CA LEU A 144 -1.91 16.44 -23.47
C LEU A 144 -0.70 15.89 -24.23
N LEU A 145 -0.72 14.59 -24.54
CA LEU A 145 0.31 13.92 -25.31
C LEU A 145 0.13 14.25 -26.80
N THR A 146 0.97 15.11 -27.37
CA THR A 146 0.81 15.57 -28.77
C THR A 146 1.77 14.89 -29.73
N ASN A 147 3.00 14.61 -29.30
CA ASN A 147 4.08 14.11 -30.15
C ASN A 147 4.58 12.72 -29.74
N SER A 148 3.68 11.85 -29.27
CA SER A 148 4.08 10.51 -28.84
C SER A 148 4.59 9.67 -30.02
N SER A 149 5.62 8.88 -29.74
CA SER A 149 6.15 7.86 -30.65
C SER A 149 5.13 6.74 -30.92
N ASN A 150 4.22 6.49 -29.97
CA ASN A 150 3.08 5.60 -30.14
C ASN A 150 1.87 6.42 -30.63
N PRO A 151 1.38 6.21 -31.87
CA PRO A 151 0.24 6.98 -32.40
C PRO A 151 -1.03 6.85 -31.57
N LEU A 152 -1.22 5.73 -30.86
CA LEU A 152 -2.39 5.50 -29.99
C LEU A 152 -2.41 6.39 -28.74
N LEU A 153 -1.28 7.02 -28.39
CA LEU A 153 -1.19 7.93 -27.26
C LEU A 153 -1.38 9.40 -27.68
N ARG A 154 -1.42 9.71 -28.99
CA ARG A 154 -1.57 11.10 -29.44
C ARG A 154 -2.99 11.58 -29.21
N GLY A 155 -3.15 12.70 -28.53
CA GLY A 155 -4.45 13.24 -28.13
C GLY A 155 -4.93 12.73 -26.77
N GLU A 156 -4.23 11.77 -26.15
CA GLU A 156 -4.56 11.30 -24.81
C GLU A 156 -4.07 12.27 -23.74
N ILE A 157 -4.80 12.34 -22.62
CA ILE A 157 -4.42 13.13 -21.46
C ILE A 157 -3.67 12.23 -20.48
N PHE A 158 -2.43 12.59 -20.16
CA PHE A 158 -1.69 12.00 -19.07
C PHE A 158 -1.88 12.82 -17.80
N PHE A 159 -2.45 12.19 -16.78
CA PHE A 159 -2.74 12.82 -15.49
C PHE A 159 -1.93 12.18 -14.37
N SER A 160 -1.16 12.99 -13.64
CA SER A 160 -0.37 12.56 -12.48
C SER A 160 -1.00 13.10 -11.20
N ALA A 161 -1.80 12.29 -10.51
CA ALA A 161 -2.59 12.80 -9.41
C ALA A 161 -1.91 12.69 -8.04
N HIS A 162 -1.98 13.79 -7.27
CA HIS A 162 -1.99 13.76 -5.81
C HIS A 162 -3.36 14.26 -5.34
N TYR A 163 -4.37 13.38 -5.32
CA TYR A 163 -5.78 13.76 -5.16
C TYR A 163 -6.19 14.26 -3.77
N ALA A 164 -5.33 14.14 -2.76
CA ALA A 164 -5.75 14.34 -1.39
C ALA A 164 -5.52 15.78 -0.87
N GLY A 165 -4.62 16.58 -1.48
CA GLY A 165 -4.28 17.89 -0.91
C GLY A 165 -3.48 17.80 0.39
N GLY A 166 -3.03 18.95 0.92
CA GLY A 166 -2.06 19.01 2.03
C GLY A 166 -2.59 18.56 3.40
N ASP A 167 -3.89 18.35 3.53
CA ASP A 167 -4.55 17.93 4.77
C ASP A 167 -4.50 16.42 5.02
N PHE A 168 -4.13 15.65 3.99
CA PHE A 168 -4.02 14.21 4.08
C PHE A 168 -2.55 13.82 4.23
N GLY A 169 -2.20 13.33 5.41
CA GLY A 169 -0.85 12.91 5.74
C GLY A 169 -0.70 12.66 7.24
N VAL A 170 0.42 12.08 7.66
CA VAL A 170 0.72 11.91 9.09
C VAL A 170 1.31 13.21 9.62
N ARG A 171 0.61 13.84 10.56
CA ARG A 171 1.06 15.06 11.26
C ARG A 171 1.39 14.74 12.72
N LEU A 172 2.66 14.69 13.06
CA LEU A 172 3.15 14.45 14.43
C LEU A 172 3.51 15.77 15.08
N ARG A 173 3.01 16.01 16.29
CA ARG A 173 3.14 17.30 16.98
C ARG A 173 3.59 17.12 18.42
N ASN A 174 4.26 18.11 18.98
CA ASN A 174 4.55 18.21 20.42
C ASN A 174 5.28 16.97 20.97
N GLY A 175 6.21 16.40 20.21
CA GLY A 175 6.94 15.20 20.64
C GLY A 175 6.11 13.92 20.63
N GLU A 176 5.01 13.85 19.86
CA GLU A 176 4.16 12.67 19.74
C GLU A 176 4.96 11.42 19.32
N ARG A 177 4.88 10.34 20.10
CA ARG A 177 5.42 9.04 19.70
C ARG A 177 4.51 8.41 18.66
N TRP A 178 5.10 7.93 17.57
CA TRP A 178 4.36 7.21 16.53
C TRP A 178 5.16 6.03 15.96
N LYS A 179 4.48 4.95 15.60
CA LYS A 179 5.09 3.81 14.93
C LYS A 179 4.07 3.11 14.04
N LYS A 180 4.41 2.88 12.78
CA LYS A 180 3.52 2.20 11.83
C LYS A 180 4.30 1.26 10.92
N VAL A 181 3.66 0.13 10.59
CA VAL A 181 4.13 -0.81 9.58
C VAL A 181 3.35 -0.56 8.29
N PHE A 182 4.07 -0.34 7.20
CA PHE A 182 3.52 -0.23 5.84
C PHE A 182 3.84 -1.50 5.06
N GLY A 183 2.84 -2.07 4.41
CA GLY A 183 2.92 -3.37 3.73
C GLY A 183 2.28 -4.51 4.54
N LEU A 184 2.53 -5.78 4.20
CA LEU A 184 3.43 -6.25 3.14
C LEU A 184 2.92 -5.99 1.73
N VAL A 185 3.84 -5.65 0.82
CA VAL A 185 3.61 -5.63 -0.62
C VAL A 185 4.39 -6.79 -1.23
N PHE A 186 3.72 -7.66 -1.97
CA PHE A 186 4.35 -8.74 -2.73
C PHE A 186 4.62 -8.27 -4.16
N MET A 187 5.89 -8.32 -4.56
CA MET A 187 6.32 -8.08 -5.93
C MET A 187 6.44 -9.44 -6.63
N TYR A 188 5.44 -9.77 -7.42
CA TYR A 188 5.38 -11.00 -8.21
C TYR A 188 6.01 -10.81 -9.58
N LEU A 189 6.79 -11.79 -10.03
CA LEU A 189 7.41 -11.82 -11.35
C LEU A 189 6.91 -13.06 -12.08
N ASN A 190 6.43 -12.85 -13.31
CA ASN A 190 6.01 -13.92 -14.19
C ASN A 190 6.39 -13.62 -15.64
N SER A 191 6.28 -14.64 -16.48
CA SER A 191 6.57 -14.59 -17.91
C SER A 191 5.71 -15.60 -18.64
N ASP A 192 5.61 -15.42 -19.95
CA ASP A 192 5.06 -16.40 -20.87
C ASP A 192 6.05 -16.58 -22.02
N SER A 193 6.33 -17.83 -22.41
CA SER A 193 7.35 -18.14 -23.42
C SER A 193 7.00 -17.61 -24.82
N THR A 194 5.71 -17.36 -25.07
CA THR A 194 5.21 -16.73 -26.31
C THR A 194 4.99 -15.23 -26.16
N ASN A 195 5.30 -14.67 -24.99
CA ASN A 195 5.06 -13.29 -24.62
C ASN A 195 3.60 -12.87 -24.78
N ASN A 196 2.65 -13.76 -24.44
CA ASN A 196 1.22 -13.51 -24.52
C ASN A 196 0.71 -12.73 -23.30
N PRO A 197 0.31 -11.44 -23.43
CA PRO A 197 -0.14 -10.63 -22.30
C PRO A 197 -1.37 -11.20 -21.59
N ASN A 198 -2.27 -11.90 -22.30
CA ASN A 198 -3.45 -12.51 -21.69
C ASN A 198 -3.08 -13.67 -20.76
N ALA A 199 -2.07 -14.46 -21.12
CA ALA A 199 -1.58 -15.56 -20.29
C ALA A 199 -0.89 -15.01 -19.03
N ILE A 200 0.00 -14.01 -19.21
CA ILE A 200 0.69 -13.31 -18.11
C ILE A 200 -0.32 -12.67 -17.14
N TRP A 201 -1.38 -12.04 -17.67
CA TRP A 201 -2.43 -11.44 -16.86
C TRP A 201 -3.29 -12.47 -16.11
N ALA A 202 -3.67 -13.56 -16.78
CA ALA A 202 -4.42 -14.64 -16.15
C ALA A 202 -3.63 -15.29 -14.99
N ASP A 203 -2.32 -15.49 -15.18
CA ASP A 203 -1.42 -15.96 -14.13
C ASP A 203 -1.30 -14.96 -12.98
N ALA A 204 -1.14 -13.67 -13.27
CA ALA A 204 -1.11 -12.63 -12.23
C ALA A 204 -2.41 -12.60 -11.39
N LYS A 205 -3.59 -12.78 -12.03
CA LYS A 205 -4.87 -12.92 -11.30
C LYS A 205 -4.90 -14.17 -10.42
N SER A 206 -4.40 -15.30 -10.93
CA SER A 206 -4.28 -16.54 -10.15
C SER A 206 -3.40 -16.33 -8.92
N GLN A 207 -2.23 -15.71 -9.09
CA GLN A 207 -1.32 -15.40 -7.99
C GLN A 207 -1.96 -14.45 -6.97
N ALA A 208 -2.63 -13.38 -7.42
CA ALA A 208 -3.32 -12.45 -6.53
C ALA A 208 -4.41 -13.14 -5.70
N ALA A 209 -5.16 -14.08 -6.29
CA ALA A 209 -6.16 -14.88 -5.59
C ALA A 209 -5.52 -15.83 -4.56
N GLN A 210 -4.33 -16.38 -4.85
CA GLN A 210 -3.58 -17.19 -3.89
C GLN A 210 -3.06 -16.35 -2.71
N GLU A 211 -2.44 -15.21 -2.97
CA GLU A 211 -1.92 -14.32 -1.92
C GLU A 211 -3.04 -13.76 -1.02
N THR A 212 -4.22 -13.46 -1.60
CA THR A 212 -5.41 -13.02 -0.85
C THR A 212 -5.83 -14.07 0.20
N LYS A 213 -5.72 -15.37 -0.11
CA LYS A 213 -6.05 -16.47 0.82
C LYS A 213 -4.99 -16.67 1.90
N LYS A 214 -3.73 -16.31 1.61
CA LYS A 214 -2.60 -16.41 2.56
C LYS A 214 -2.60 -15.28 3.58
N TRP A 215 -3.26 -14.17 3.30
CA TRP A 215 -3.34 -13.04 4.22
C TRP A 215 -4.23 -13.36 5.44
N PRO A 216 -3.82 -12.98 6.67
CA PRO A 216 -2.54 -12.37 7.06
C PRO A 216 -1.37 -13.35 7.09
N TYR A 217 -0.19 -12.90 6.68
CA TYR A 217 1.03 -13.71 6.65
C TYR A 217 1.63 -13.95 8.05
N ASP A 218 2.27 -15.13 8.24
CA ASP A 218 2.93 -15.52 9.50
C ASP A 218 4.46 -15.63 9.40
N PHE A 219 5.02 -15.56 8.19
CA PHE A 219 6.47 -15.63 7.96
C PHE A 219 7.29 -14.37 8.32
N PRO A 220 6.75 -13.13 8.35
CA PRO A 220 7.56 -11.97 8.74
C PRO A 220 8.03 -12.06 10.18
N LEU A 221 9.33 -11.84 10.43
CA LEU A 221 9.93 -12.05 11.75
C LEU A 221 9.93 -10.81 12.65
N SER A 222 9.49 -9.66 12.14
CA SER A 222 9.41 -8.46 12.98
C SER A 222 8.25 -8.57 13.99
N PRO A 223 8.49 -8.31 15.29
CA PRO A 223 7.42 -8.28 16.28
C PRO A 223 6.41 -7.13 16.06
N ASP A 224 6.77 -6.15 15.22
CA ASP A 224 5.87 -5.06 14.84
C ASP A 224 4.82 -5.47 13.81
N PHE A 225 4.98 -6.65 13.21
CA PHE A 225 4.05 -7.29 12.30
C PHE A 225 3.30 -8.42 13.03
N PRO A 226 2.06 -8.20 13.51
CA PRO A 226 1.31 -9.24 14.20
C PRO A 226 0.97 -10.36 13.22
N HIS A 227 1.21 -11.58 13.65
CA HIS A 227 0.81 -12.81 12.95
C HIS A 227 -0.70 -13.00 12.98
N SER A 228 -1.20 -13.93 12.18
CA SER A 228 -2.61 -14.26 12.01
C SER A 228 -3.28 -14.59 13.36
N ASN A 229 -2.64 -15.40 14.20
CA ASN A 229 -3.12 -15.75 15.54
C ASN A 229 -3.09 -14.57 16.54
N GLN A 230 -2.36 -13.50 16.25
CA GLN A 230 -2.30 -12.28 17.05
C GLN A 230 -3.33 -11.23 16.63
N ARG A 231 -4.12 -11.55 15.61
CA ARG A 231 -5.20 -10.71 15.08
C ARG A 231 -6.55 -11.28 15.49
N GLY A 232 -7.56 -10.43 15.49
CA GLY A 232 -8.94 -10.82 15.70
C GLY A 232 -9.79 -10.56 14.46
N ALA A 233 -11.08 -10.75 14.62
CA ALA A 233 -12.08 -10.44 13.62
C ALA A 233 -13.35 -9.92 14.26
N ILE A 234 -14.16 -9.26 13.44
CA ILE A 234 -15.53 -8.88 13.77
C ILE A 234 -16.46 -9.35 12.65
N SER A 235 -17.68 -9.71 13.02
CA SER A 235 -18.77 -9.95 12.10
C SER A 235 -20.05 -9.38 12.66
N GLY A 236 -21.02 -9.14 11.79
CA GLY A 236 -22.33 -8.68 12.20
C GLY A 236 -23.22 -8.44 11.01
N ARG A 237 -24.32 -7.74 11.25
CA ARG A 237 -25.30 -7.42 10.22
C ARG A 237 -25.77 -5.97 10.33
N LEU A 238 -25.78 -5.26 9.20
CA LEU A 238 -26.24 -3.88 9.13
C LEU A 238 -27.59 -3.79 8.40
N PHE A 239 -28.43 -2.86 8.85
CA PHE A 239 -29.67 -2.45 8.21
C PHE A 239 -29.79 -0.94 8.31
N VAL A 240 -30.51 -0.33 7.37
CA VAL A 240 -30.91 1.09 7.45
C VAL A 240 -32.34 1.16 7.93
N ASN A 241 -32.64 2.09 8.84
CA ASN A 241 -33.98 2.37 9.30
C ASN A 241 -34.31 3.85 9.07
N ASP A 242 -35.01 4.14 7.98
CA ASP A 242 -35.50 5.47 7.61
C ASP A 242 -37.03 5.44 7.50
N GLY A 243 -37.68 5.03 8.60
CA GLY A 243 -39.12 4.76 8.67
C GLY A 243 -39.51 3.31 8.33
N ALA A 244 -38.64 2.56 7.66
CA ALA A 244 -38.73 1.11 7.48
C ALA A 244 -37.34 0.45 7.47
N ILE A 245 -37.24 -0.76 8.02
CA ILE A 245 -36.00 -1.54 8.01
C ILE A 245 -35.72 -2.04 6.59
N THR A 246 -34.60 -1.60 6.03
CA THR A 246 -34.14 -1.97 4.69
C THR A 246 -32.80 -2.69 4.77
N LEU A 247 -32.70 -3.82 4.06
CA LEU A 247 -31.45 -4.54 3.89
C LEU A 247 -30.49 -3.71 3.06
N VAL A 248 -29.22 -3.74 3.44
CA VAL A 248 -28.16 -3.09 2.66
C VAL A 248 -27.34 -4.13 1.92
N ASN A 249 -26.87 -3.77 0.73
CA ASN A 249 -25.97 -4.55 -0.08
C ASN A 249 -24.76 -3.69 -0.46
N SER A 250 -23.58 -4.30 -0.60
CA SER A 250 -22.35 -3.61 -1.01
C SER A 250 -21.98 -2.39 -0.15
N THR A 251 -22.50 -2.34 1.08
CA THR A 251 -22.19 -1.27 2.06
C THR A 251 -20.78 -1.46 2.55
N TYR A 252 -20.01 -0.39 2.59
CA TYR A 252 -18.66 -0.41 3.16
C TYR A 252 -18.75 -0.29 4.68
N LEU A 253 -18.17 -1.26 5.38
CA LEU A 253 -18.03 -1.25 6.83
C LEU A 253 -16.56 -1.29 7.21
N GLY A 254 -16.14 -0.42 8.11
CA GLY A 254 -14.74 -0.24 8.45
C GLY A 254 -14.49 -0.08 9.96
N LEU A 255 -13.42 -0.67 10.44
CA LEU A 255 -12.83 -0.35 11.74
C LEU A 255 -11.70 0.66 11.56
N ALA A 256 -11.79 1.77 12.27
CA ALA A 256 -10.71 2.74 12.42
C ALA A 256 -10.58 3.12 13.90
N GLN A 257 -9.51 3.84 14.26
CA GLN A 257 -9.35 4.32 15.64
C GLN A 257 -10.58 5.14 16.08
N PRO A 258 -10.90 5.16 17.38
CA PRO A 258 -12.01 5.95 17.88
C PRO A 258 -11.83 7.44 17.56
N GLY A 259 -12.90 8.06 17.10
CA GLY A 259 -12.93 9.47 16.68
C GLY A 259 -14.34 9.93 16.36
N ASP A 260 -14.49 11.15 15.86
CA ASP A 260 -15.80 11.70 15.48
C ASP A 260 -16.38 11.01 14.23
N VAL A 261 -17.67 11.23 13.95
CA VAL A 261 -18.30 10.74 12.71
C VAL A 261 -17.52 11.30 11.51
N GLY A 262 -17.18 10.44 10.54
CA GLY A 262 -16.38 10.83 9.36
C GLY A 262 -14.86 10.88 9.59
N SER A 263 -14.37 10.88 10.85
CA SER A 263 -12.93 11.00 11.15
C SER A 263 -12.06 9.88 10.58
N TRP A 264 -12.66 8.73 10.24
CA TRP A 264 -11.99 7.61 9.58
C TRP A 264 -11.44 7.99 8.20
N GLN A 265 -12.07 8.93 7.49
CA GLN A 265 -11.65 9.38 6.14
C GLN A 265 -10.30 10.09 6.17
N GLU A 266 -10.00 10.79 7.27
CA GLU A 266 -8.77 11.56 7.47
C GLU A 266 -7.75 10.83 8.36
N ASN A 267 -8.08 9.64 8.88
CA ASN A 267 -7.20 8.91 9.80
C ASN A 267 -5.99 8.30 9.07
N THR A 268 -4.87 9.00 9.12
CA THR A 268 -3.59 8.55 8.53
C THR A 268 -2.66 7.85 9.51
N LYS A 269 -2.82 8.12 10.82
CA LYS A 269 -1.92 7.63 11.89
C LYS A 269 -2.18 6.17 12.27
N GLY A 270 -3.44 5.75 12.28
CA GLY A 270 -3.90 4.44 12.74
C GLY A 270 -3.91 3.38 11.63
N TYR A 271 -4.45 2.21 11.95
CA TYR A 271 -4.77 1.17 10.96
C TYR A 271 -6.27 1.19 10.69
N GLN A 272 -6.64 0.96 9.43
CA GLN A 272 -8.02 0.82 8.99
C GLN A 272 -8.22 -0.57 8.40
N PHE A 273 -9.38 -1.15 8.64
CA PHE A 273 -9.77 -2.46 8.11
C PHE A 273 -11.20 -2.37 7.64
N TRP A 274 -11.52 -2.79 6.43
CA TRP A 274 -12.88 -2.69 5.91
C TRP A 274 -13.25 -3.89 5.06
N THR A 275 -14.56 -4.03 4.86
CA THR A 275 -15.18 -5.03 4.00
C THR A 275 -16.45 -4.45 3.40
N GLN A 276 -17.06 -5.19 2.47
CA GLN A 276 -18.41 -4.93 2.03
C GLN A 276 -19.38 -5.97 2.61
N SER A 277 -20.61 -5.52 2.87
CA SER A 277 -21.69 -6.44 3.24
C SER A 277 -22.19 -7.26 2.05
N ASP A 278 -22.73 -8.44 2.34
CA ASP A 278 -23.50 -9.23 1.38
C ASP A 278 -24.90 -8.64 1.13
N GLU A 279 -25.69 -9.27 0.25
CA GLU A 279 -27.05 -8.85 -0.10
C GLU A 279 -28.05 -8.86 1.07
N ARG A 280 -27.67 -9.48 2.19
CA ARG A 280 -28.46 -9.56 3.42
C ARG A 280 -27.93 -8.59 4.49
N GLY A 281 -26.93 -7.76 4.18
CA GLY A 281 -26.30 -6.84 5.12
C GLY A 281 -25.29 -7.50 6.06
N ASN A 282 -24.97 -8.79 5.90
CA ASN A 282 -23.97 -9.45 6.74
C ASN A 282 -22.57 -9.03 6.33
N PHE A 283 -21.66 -8.88 7.29
CA PHE A 283 -20.28 -8.54 7.03
C PHE A 283 -19.32 -9.31 7.95
N SER A 284 -18.08 -9.46 7.48
CA SER A 284 -16.98 -9.99 8.29
C SER A 284 -15.68 -9.26 7.94
N ILE A 285 -15.02 -8.69 8.94
CA ILE A 285 -13.70 -8.06 8.84
C ILE A 285 -12.73 -8.95 9.62
N LYS A 286 -11.83 -9.62 8.89
CA LYS A 286 -10.83 -10.55 9.44
C LYS A 286 -9.44 -9.93 9.47
N GLY A 287 -8.52 -10.50 10.26
CA GLY A 287 -7.12 -10.08 10.28
C GLY A 287 -6.89 -8.70 10.94
N VAL A 288 -7.83 -8.28 11.79
CA VAL A 288 -7.80 -6.99 12.48
C VAL A 288 -6.73 -7.02 13.57
N ARG A 289 -5.87 -6.00 13.61
CA ARG A 289 -4.87 -5.89 14.68
C ARG A 289 -5.57 -5.72 16.03
N ALA A 290 -5.00 -6.29 17.09
CA ALA A 290 -5.50 -6.05 18.43
C ALA A 290 -5.48 -4.54 18.76
N GLY A 291 -6.56 -4.05 19.36
CA GLY A 291 -6.76 -2.62 19.61
C GLY A 291 -8.21 -2.26 19.91
N THR A 292 -8.45 -0.97 20.13
CA THR A 292 -9.79 -0.41 20.31
C THR A 292 -10.15 0.40 19.08
N TYR A 293 -11.37 0.22 18.57
CA TYR A 293 -11.86 0.77 17.31
C TYR A 293 -13.29 1.32 17.46
N ASN A 294 -13.71 2.18 16.55
CA ASN A 294 -15.13 2.35 16.22
C ASN A 294 -15.43 1.64 14.90
N LEU A 295 -16.63 1.11 14.77
CA LEU A 295 -17.18 0.63 13.50
C LEU A 295 -17.86 1.80 12.80
N TYR A 296 -17.43 2.06 11.58
CA TYR A 296 -18.01 3.03 10.68
C TYR A 296 -18.69 2.30 9.52
N ALA A 297 -19.72 2.90 8.94
CA ALA A 297 -20.31 2.40 7.71
C ALA A 297 -20.68 3.53 6.77
N TRP A 298 -20.50 3.28 5.48
CA TRP A 298 -20.98 4.13 4.40
C TRP A 298 -21.86 3.29 3.47
N VAL A 299 -23.15 3.66 3.41
CA VAL A 299 -24.17 2.92 2.67
C VAL A 299 -24.43 3.65 1.34
N PRO A 300 -24.19 3.02 0.18
CA PRO A 300 -24.51 3.61 -1.11
C PRO A 300 -25.98 4.08 -1.16
N GLY A 301 -26.20 5.33 -1.55
CA GLY A 301 -27.53 5.92 -1.70
C GLY A 301 -28.17 6.45 -0.40
N VAL A 302 -27.49 6.33 0.75
CA VAL A 302 -27.91 6.93 2.02
C VAL A 302 -26.99 8.10 2.34
N ILE A 303 -27.57 9.25 2.70
CA ILE A 303 -26.80 10.45 2.99
C ILE A 303 -26.17 10.34 4.39
N GLY A 304 -24.86 10.51 4.45
CA GLY A 304 -24.08 10.59 5.69
C GLY A 304 -23.29 9.32 6.01
N ASP A 305 -22.47 9.44 7.06
CA ASP A 305 -21.66 8.34 7.59
C ASP A 305 -22.29 7.80 8.88
N TYR A 306 -22.27 6.49 9.03
CA TYR A 306 -22.63 5.83 10.29
C TYR A 306 -21.38 5.62 11.16
N LYS A 307 -21.54 5.80 12.48
CA LYS A 307 -20.59 5.40 13.51
C LYS A 307 -21.34 4.62 14.60
N HIS A 308 -20.86 3.42 14.90
CA HIS A 308 -21.36 2.64 16.04
C HIS A 308 -21.01 3.35 17.36
N HIS A 309 -22.00 3.50 18.24
CA HIS A 309 -21.89 4.26 19.49
C HIS A 309 -20.84 3.69 20.46
N ALA A 310 -20.75 2.36 20.56
CA ALA A 310 -19.78 1.71 21.44
C ALA A 310 -18.43 1.50 20.75
N ASN A 311 -17.36 1.62 21.54
CA ASN A 311 -16.03 1.18 21.15
C ASN A 311 -15.96 -0.35 21.11
N ILE A 312 -15.24 -0.87 20.12
CA ILE A 312 -15.03 -2.29 19.90
C ILE A 312 -13.59 -2.61 20.24
N THR A 313 -13.40 -3.51 21.19
CA THR A 313 -12.06 -4.01 21.55
C THR A 313 -11.82 -5.34 20.84
N ILE A 314 -10.82 -5.36 19.95
CA ILE A 314 -10.30 -6.57 19.32
C ILE A 314 -9.11 -7.06 20.13
N ARG A 315 -9.15 -8.33 20.56
CA ARG A 315 -8.04 -9.00 21.23
C ARG A 315 -7.39 -10.03 20.28
N PRO A 316 -6.14 -10.45 20.53
CA PRO A 316 -5.55 -11.56 19.79
C PRO A 316 -6.47 -12.79 19.76
N GLY A 317 -6.74 -13.32 18.56
CA GLY A 317 -7.61 -14.48 18.34
C GLY A 317 -9.11 -14.25 18.58
N SER A 318 -9.54 -13.05 18.97
CA SER A 318 -10.96 -12.81 19.31
C SER A 318 -11.84 -12.78 18.08
N GLN A 319 -13.07 -13.30 18.21
CA GLN A 319 -14.17 -13.13 17.26
C GLN A 319 -15.26 -12.30 17.92
N VAL A 320 -15.44 -11.06 17.49
CA VAL A 320 -16.53 -10.20 17.94
C VAL A 320 -17.73 -10.38 17.02
N VAL A 321 -18.93 -10.51 17.59
CA VAL A 321 -20.19 -10.61 16.83
C VAL A 321 -21.09 -9.46 17.26
N MET A 322 -21.65 -8.74 16.29
CA MET A 322 -22.55 -7.59 16.49
C MET A 322 -23.91 -7.81 15.85
#